data_AF-A0A4R4EE73-F1
#
_entry.id   AF-A0A4R4EE73-F1
#
_cell.length_a   1.000
_cell.length_b   1.000
_cell.length_c   1.000
_cell.angle_alpha   90.00
_cell.angle_beta   90.00
_cell.angle_gamma   90.00
#
_symmetry.space_group_name_H-M   'P 1'
#
loop_
_entity.id
_entity.type
_entity.pdbx_description
1 polymer ?
#
loop_
_entity_poly.entity_id
_entity_poly.type
_entity_poly.pdbx_seq_one_letter_code
_entity_poly.pdbx_strand_id
1 'polypeptide(L)'
;MKRLVAVIALFAITTSAHAGKMLEGAMYRTTDGHKLEFAIEKSRGTGKMTAVDPASGETFEGQYSGQFTGQGSYSGTFGGERFQANSRPTGAVAEGVLVGNMGTVIEINLSIKPGWRPTGFGSGQDNKGVAYRVVF
;
A
#
# COMPACT_ATOMS: atom_id res chain seq x y z
N MET A 1 2.68 23.72 -44.68
CA MET A 1 1.79 24.06 -43.54
C MET A 1 1.44 22.78 -42.80
N LYS A 2 2.13 22.48 -41.69
CA LYS A 2 1.93 21.25 -40.90
C LYS A 2 0.83 21.51 -39.86
N ARG A 3 -0.29 20.81 -39.94
CA ARG A 3 -1.36 20.89 -38.95
C ARG A 3 -0.98 20.00 -37.76
N LEU A 4 -0.69 20.63 -36.61
CA LEU A 4 -0.60 19.95 -35.32
C LEU A 4 -2.01 19.53 -34.92
N VAL A 5 -2.25 18.23 -34.77
CA VAL A 5 -3.45 17.69 -34.13
C VAL A 5 -3.05 17.34 -32.70
N ALA A 6 -3.48 18.17 -31.75
CA ALA A 6 -3.35 17.88 -30.33
C ALA A 6 -4.44 16.86 -29.95
N VAL A 7 -4.04 15.61 -29.72
CA VAL A 7 -4.92 14.59 -29.16
C VAL A 7 -4.90 14.76 -27.65
N ILE A 8 -5.94 15.41 -27.12
CA ILE A 8 -6.20 15.45 -25.68
C ILE A 8 -6.80 14.09 -25.30
N ALA A 9 -5.95 13.18 -24.82
CA ALA A 9 -6.40 11.91 -24.26
C ALA A 9 -6.96 12.17 -22.85
N LEU A 10 -8.27 12.36 -22.77
CA LEU A 10 -9.02 12.39 -21.52
C LEU A 10 -9.12 10.95 -20.98
N PHE A 11 -8.12 10.49 -20.23
CA PHE A 11 -8.17 9.20 -19.56
C PHE A 11 -9.10 9.29 -18.35
N ALA A 12 -10.34 8.85 -18.55
CA ALA A 12 -11.26 8.54 -17.46
C ALA A 12 -10.69 7.34 -16.69
N ILE A 13 -10.06 7.62 -15.54
CA ILE A 13 -9.65 6.60 -14.58
C ILE A 13 -10.95 5.96 -14.07
N THR A 14 -11.27 4.76 -14.52
CA THR A 14 -12.33 3.95 -13.95
C THR A 14 -11.87 3.49 -12.58
N THR A 15 -12.09 4.31 -11.55
CA THR A 15 -11.92 3.92 -10.16
C THR A 15 -12.94 2.83 -9.86
N SER A 16 -12.49 1.58 -9.91
CA SER A 16 -13.23 0.44 -9.41
C SER A 16 -13.51 0.66 -7.92
N ALA A 17 -14.76 1.03 -7.62
CA ALA A 17 -15.26 1.41 -6.31
C ALA A 17 -15.11 0.24 -5.30
N HIS A 18 -13.98 0.21 -4.60
CA HIS A 18 -13.82 -0.52 -3.36
C HIS A 18 -13.88 0.50 -2.22
N ALA A 19 -14.87 0.34 -1.34
CA ALA A 19 -15.24 1.30 -0.30
C ALA A 19 -14.27 1.29 0.91
N GLY A 20 -12.97 1.25 0.66
CA GLY A 20 -11.92 1.39 1.68
C GLY A 20 -11.31 2.79 1.65
N LYS A 21 -11.03 3.37 2.83
CA LYS A 21 -10.28 4.63 2.90
C LYS A 21 -8.83 4.34 2.53
N MET A 22 -8.35 4.97 1.46
CA MET A 22 -6.95 4.93 1.06
C MET A 22 -6.11 5.83 1.99
N LEU A 23 -4.95 5.34 2.38
CA LEU A 23 -3.90 6.09 3.05
C LEU A 23 -2.89 6.50 2.00
N GLU A 24 -2.68 7.81 1.86
CA GLU A 24 -1.72 8.37 0.92
C GLU A 24 -0.29 8.20 1.44
N GLY A 25 0.63 7.94 0.52
CA GLY A 25 2.04 7.76 0.79
C GLY A 25 2.90 8.07 -0.43
N ALA A 26 4.12 7.58 -0.42
CA ALA A 26 5.06 7.75 -1.51
C ALA A 26 5.98 6.54 -1.66
N MET A 27 6.35 6.27 -2.90
CA MET A 27 7.44 5.37 -3.25
C MET A 27 8.58 6.19 -3.86
N TYR A 28 9.77 6.07 -3.29
CA TYR A 28 10.96 6.76 -3.78
C TYR A 28 11.91 5.77 -4.40
N ARG A 29 12.20 5.92 -5.69
CA ARG A 29 13.26 5.15 -6.33
C ARG A 29 14.58 5.47 -5.63
N THR A 30 15.29 4.43 -5.21
CA THR A 30 16.49 4.56 -4.37
C THR A 30 17.71 5.09 -5.13
N THR A 31 17.72 4.96 -6.46
CA THR A 31 18.85 5.36 -7.31
C THR A 31 18.91 6.86 -7.58
N ASP A 32 17.76 7.52 -7.74
CA ASP A 32 17.66 8.92 -8.18
C ASP A 32 16.67 9.76 -7.33
N GLY A 33 15.99 9.15 -6.35
CA GLY A 33 14.98 9.82 -5.53
C GLY A 33 13.66 10.09 -6.25
N HIS A 34 13.46 9.55 -7.47
CA HIS A 34 12.24 9.74 -8.23
C HIS A 34 11.00 9.27 -7.46
N LYS A 35 9.99 10.13 -7.36
CA LYS A 35 8.81 9.89 -6.55
C LYS A 35 7.66 9.33 -7.39
N LEU A 36 7.12 8.21 -6.96
CA LEU A 36 5.81 7.70 -7.35
C LEU A 36 4.80 8.06 -6.25
N GLU A 37 3.62 8.51 -6.65
CA GLU A 37 2.48 8.70 -5.76
C GLU A 37 1.97 7.32 -5.38
N PHE A 38 1.84 7.03 -4.08
CA PHE A 38 1.44 5.70 -3.59
C PHE A 38 0.22 5.84 -2.69
N ALA A 39 -0.66 4.85 -2.71
CA ALA A 39 -1.72 4.74 -1.73
C ALA A 39 -2.01 3.29 -1.38
N ILE A 40 -2.38 3.06 -0.12
CA ILE A 40 -2.71 1.74 0.42
C ILE A 40 -4.04 1.79 1.15
N GLU A 41 -4.90 0.80 0.90
CA GLU A 41 -6.19 0.70 1.54
C GLU A 41 -6.05 0.35 3.03
N LYS A 42 -6.76 1.06 3.91
CA LYS A 42 -6.86 0.67 5.32
C LYS A 42 -7.80 -0.53 5.48
N SER A 43 -7.25 -1.72 5.69
CA SER A 43 -8.03 -2.97 5.84
C SER A 43 -7.60 -3.83 7.05
N ARG A 44 -8.26 -4.99 7.24
CA ARG A 44 -7.95 -5.98 8.29
C ARG A 44 -7.36 -7.26 7.72
N GLY A 45 -6.22 -7.16 7.06
CA GLY A 45 -5.53 -8.31 6.48
C GLY A 45 -5.12 -8.02 5.05
N THR A 46 -6.05 -8.12 4.10
CA THR A 46 -5.78 -7.85 2.68
C THR A 46 -6.41 -6.55 2.21
N GLY A 47 -5.79 -5.85 1.27
CA GLY A 47 -6.33 -4.60 0.74
C GLY A 47 -5.69 -4.18 -0.58
N LYS A 48 -6.25 -3.14 -1.21
CA LYS A 48 -5.74 -2.57 -2.46
C LYS A 48 -4.50 -1.70 -2.23
N MET A 49 -3.59 -1.72 -3.20
CA MET A 49 -2.54 -0.71 -3.37
C MET A 49 -2.67 -0.08 -4.75
N THR A 50 -2.31 1.19 -4.84
CA THR A 50 -2.17 1.90 -6.12
C THR A 50 -0.91 2.72 -6.11
N ALA A 51 -0.31 2.92 -7.29
CA ALA A 51 0.72 3.93 -7.46
C ALA A 51 0.61 4.63 -8.82
N VAL A 52 1.19 5.81 -8.95
CA VAL A 52 1.31 6.54 -10.21
C VAL A 52 2.71 7.08 -10.33
N ASP A 53 3.36 6.81 -11.47
CA ASP A 53 4.58 7.51 -11.87
C ASP A 53 4.19 8.77 -12.67
N PRO A 54 4.33 9.97 -12.11
CA PRO A 54 3.94 11.20 -12.80
C PRO A 54 4.86 11.54 -13.99
N ALA A 55 6.07 10.99 -14.06
CA ALA A 55 7.00 11.28 -15.15
C ALA A 55 6.70 10.45 -16.40
N SER A 56 6.34 9.18 -16.24
CA SER A 56 5.98 8.29 -17.35
C SER A 56 4.48 8.22 -17.64
N GLY A 57 3.65 8.57 -16.66
CA GLY A 57 2.20 8.34 -16.68
C GLY A 57 1.82 6.88 -16.43
N GLU A 58 2.76 6.02 -16.04
CA GLU A 58 2.45 4.63 -15.69
C GLU A 58 1.61 4.59 -14.40
N THR A 59 0.50 3.87 -14.45
CA THR A 59 -0.38 3.65 -13.30
C THR A 59 -0.29 2.21 -12.85
N PHE A 60 -0.26 2.00 -11.55
CA PHE A 60 -0.08 0.70 -10.92
C PHE A 60 -1.29 0.37 -10.05
N GLU A 61 -1.74 -0.87 -10.13
CA GLU A 61 -2.74 -1.42 -9.23
C GLU A 61 -2.29 -2.77 -8.68
N GLY A 62 -2.73 -3.10 -7.47
CA GLY A 62 -2.48 -4.40 -6.92
C GLY A 62 -3.05 -4.60 -5.54
N GLN A 63 -2.59 -5.65 -4.86
CA GLN A 63 -3.09 -6.06 -3.55
C GLN A 63 -1.95 -6.37 -2.60
N TYR A 64 -2.20 -6.15 -1.32
CA TYR A 64 -1.33 -6.61 -0.24
C TYR A 64 -2.05 -7.61 0.66
N SER A 65 -1.27 -8.42 1.36
CA SER A 65 -1.70 -9.31 2.45
C SER A 65 -0.84 -9.04 3.68
N GLY A 66 -1.48 -8.71 4.78
CA GLY A 66 -0.88 -8.33 6.04
C GLY A 66 -1.13 -9.34 7.16
N GLN A 67 -0.12 -9.55 7.98
CA GLN A 67 -0.16 -10.38 9.18
C GLN A 67 0.04 -9.52 10.42
N PHE A 68 -0.91 -9.58 11.34
CA PHE A 68 -0.85 -8.82 12.60
C PHE A 68 0.09 -9.47 13.61
N THR A 69 0.81 -8.66 14.37
CA THR A 69 1.63 -9.09 15.50
C THR A 69 1.12 -8.49 16.81
N GLY A 70 1.35 -9.20 17.93
CA GLY A 70 0.99 -8.73 19.27
C GLY A 70 -0.49 -8.85 19.65
N GLN A 71 -1.30 -9.58 18.89
CA GLN A 71 -2.70 -9.85 19.22
C GLN A 71 -2.81 -11.16 20.03
N GLY A 72 -3.58 -11.13 21.12
CA GLY A 72 -3.82 -12.27 21.99
C GLY A 72 -5.02 -12.07 22.92
N SER A 73 -5.70 -13.17 23.27
CA SER A 73 -6.80 -13.21 24.24
C SER A 73 -6.31 -13.91 25.50
N TYR A 74 -6.43 -13.24 26.64
CA TYR A 74 -6.12 -13.78 27.96
C TYR A 74 -7.42 -13.93 28.73
N SER A 75 -7.69 -15.10 29.28
CA SER A 75 -8.79 -15.31 30.20
C SER A 75 -8.26 -15.87 31.51
N GLY A 76 -8.87 -15.44 32.61
CA GLY A 76 -8.45 -15.83 33.95
C GLY A 76 -9.59 -15.71 34.94
N THR A 77 -9.37 -16.20 36.16
CA THR A 77 -10.32 -16.05 37.27
C THR A 77 -9.59 -15.40 38.42
N PHE A 78 -10.09 -14.27 38.91
CA PHE A 78 -9.55 -13.58 40.09
C PHE A 78 -10.70 -13.33 41.07
N GLY A 79 -10.55 -13.76 42.32
CA GLY A 79 -11.60 -13.61 43.34
C GLY A 79 -12.93 -14.32 43.04
N GLY A 80 -12.93 -15.33 42.15
CA GLY A 80 -14.15 -16.02 41.71
C GLY A 80 -14.82 -15.39 40.48
N GLU A 81 -14.37 -14.21 40.04
CA GLU A 81 -14.85 -13.57 38.81
C GLU A 81 -14.00 -13.95 37.61
N ARG A 82 -14.66 -14.33 36.51
CA ARG A 82 -13.99 -14.56 35.22
C ARG A 82 -13.76 -13.24 34.52
N PHE A 83 -12.51 -13.01 34.09
CA PHE A 83 -12.18 -11.90 33.21
C PHE A 83 -11.65 -12.41 31.87
N GLN A 84 -11.88 -11.62 30.83
CA GLN A 84 -11.30 -11.81 29.50
C GLN A 84 -10.71 -10.49 29.04
N ALA A 85 -9.42 -10.50 28.74
CA ALA A 85 -8.68 -9.35 28.24
C ALA A 85 -8.18 -9.64 26.82
N ASN A 86 -8.52 -8.76 25.88
CA ASN A 86 -8.02 -8.82 24.51
C ASN A 86 -6.95 -7.75 24.31
N SER A 87 -5.80 -8.16 23.78
CA SER A 87 -4.74 -7.23 23.35
C SER A 87 -4.95 -6.82 21.90
N ARG A 88 -4.74 -5.53 21.61
CA ARG A 88 -4.79 -4.97 20.26
C ARG A 88 -3.49 -5.29 19.52
N PRO A 89 -3.52 -5.47 18.18
CA PRO A 89 -2.29 -5.59 17.40
C PRO A 89 -1.35 -4.42 17.63
N THR A 90 -0.06 -4.71 17.81
CA THR A 90 0.99 -3.71 18.03
C THR A 90 1.78 -3.40 16.76
N GLY A 91 1.67 -4.27 15.75
CA GLY A 91 2.32 -4.17 14.46
C GLY A 91 1.59 -5.00 13.41
N ALA A 92 1.94 -4.79 12.14
CA ALA A 92 1.71 -5.76 11.09
C ALA A 92 2.86 -5.74 10.09
N VAL A 93 3.13 -6.88 9.45
CA VAL A 93 3.96 -6.97 8.25
C VAL A 93 3.06 -7.27 7.06
N ALA A 94 3.34 -6.74 5.89
CA ALA A 94 2.56 -7.02 4.70
C ALA A 94 3.43 -7.20 3.47
N GLU A 95 2.98 -8.07 2.59
CA GLU A 95 3.58 -8.31 1.28
C GLU A 95 2.54 -8.05 0.20
N GLY A 96 2.96 -7.58 -0.96
CA GLY A 96 2.04 -7.33 -2.05
C GLY A 96 2.76 -7.11 -3.37
N VAL A 97 1.97 -6.94 -4.42
CA VAL A 97 2.47 -6.70 -5.77
C VAL A 97 1.69 -5.54 -6.37
N LEU A 98 2.38 -4.65 -7.06
CA LEU A 98 1.82 -3.60 -7.91
C LEU A 98 2.11 -3.95 -9.37
N VAL A 99 1.08 -3.97 -10.21
CA VAL A 99 1.19 -4.22 -11.66
C VAL A 99 0.88 -2.92 -12.39
N GLY A 100 1.89 -2.42 -13.11
CA GLY A 100 1.82 -1.24 -13.95
C GLY A 100 1.15 -1.55 -15.28
N ASN A 101 0.37 -0.60 -15.78
CA ASN A 101 -0.28 -0.70 -17.09
C ASN A 101 0.70 -0.67 -18.28
N MET A 102 1.99 -0.37 -18.04
CA MET A 102 3.05 -0.42 -19.06
C MET A 102 4.00 -1.62 -18.87
N GLY A 103 3.63 -2.58 -18.01
CA GLY A 103 4.34 -3.86 -17.84
C GLY A 103 5.41 -3.86 -16.75
N THR A 104 5.57 -2.77 -15.99
CA THR A 104 6.40 -2.77 -14.78
C THR A 104 5.66 -3.52 -13.68
N VAL A 105 6.33 -4.46 -12.99
CA VAL A 105 5.76 -5.17 -11.84
C VAL A 105 6.64 -4.91 -10.64
N ILE A 106 6.07 -4.46 -9.53
CA ILE A 106 6.80 -4.11 -8.30
C ILE A 106 6.34 -4.98 -7.16
N GLU A 107 7.24 -5.79 -6.62
CA GLU A 107 7.02 -6.54 -5.38
C GLU A 107 7.25 -5.60 -4.20
N ILE A 108 6.37 -5.65 -3.19
CA ILE A 108 6.33 -4.71 -2.07
C ILE A 108 6.36 -5.48 -0.75
N ASN A 109 7.20 -5.01 0.17
CA ASN A 109 7.27 -5.47 1.56
C ASN A 109 7.08 -4.28 2.51
N LEU A 110 6.19 -4.39 3.48
CA LEU A 110 5.79 -3.30 4.38
C LEU A 110 5.87 -3.72 5.84
N SER A 111 6.29 -2.77 6.68
CA SER A 111 6.09 -2.79 8.12
C SER A 111 5.08 -1.69 8.46
N ILE A 112 4.00 -2.09 9.12
CA ILE A 112 2.84 -1.24 9.40
C ILE A 112 2.72 -1.06 10.91
N LYS A 113 2.57 0.19 11.32
CA LYS A 113 2.23 0.58 12.68
C LYS A 113 0.71 0.84 12.76
N PRO A 114 -0.06 0.00 13.47
CA PRO A 114 -1.47 0.21 13.68
C PRO A 114 -1.76 1.52 14.42
N GLY A 115 -2.89 2.14 14.12
CA GLY A 115 -3.32 3.38 14.76
C GLY A 115 -4.61 3.92 14.17
N TRP A 116 -5.10 5.02 14.75
CA TRP A 116 -6.23 5.77 14.17
C TRP A 116 -5.94 6.16 12.71
N ARG A 117 -4.72 6.66 12.48
CA ARG A 117 -4.07 6.82 11.17
C ARG A 117 -2.88 5.87 11.15
N PRO A 118 -3.02 4.67 10.58
CA PRO A 118 -1.89 3.76 10.41
C PRO A 118 -0.80 4.45 9.62
N THR A 119 0.45 4.13 9.94
CA THR A 119 1.63 4.58 9.19
C THR A 119 2.47 3.35 8.89
N GLY A 120 3.37 3.44 7.92
CA GLY A 120 4.23 2.34 7.56
C GLY A 120 5.43 2.77 6.73
N PHE A 121 6.38 1.87 6.67
CA PHE A 121 7.53 1.98 5.79
C PHE A 121 7.80 0.62 5.16
N GLY A 122 8.52 0.61 4.05
CA GLY A 122 8.81 -0.62 3.36
C GLY A 122 9.82 -0.47 2.24
N SER A 123 9.91 -1.51 1.45
CA SER A 123 10.73 -1.58 0.26
C SER A 123 9.94 -2.18 -0.88
N GLY A 124 10.31 -1.80 -2.10
CA GLY A 124 9.86 -2.47 -3.30
C GLY A 124 11.00 -2.73 -4.26
N GLN A 125 10.83 -3.71 -5.15
CA GLN A 125 11.73 -3.94 -6.26
C GLN A 125 10.91 -4.25 -7.50
N ASP A 126 11.24 -3.62 -8.63
CA ASP A 126 10.58 -3.92 -9.89
C ASP A 126 11.22 -5.10 -10.63
N ASN A 127 10.53 -5.59 -11.66
CA ASN A 127 10.99 -6.66 -12.56
C ASN A 127 12.24 -6.30 -13.39
N LYS A 128 12.79 -5.09 -13.25
CA LYS A 128 14.07 -4.65 -13.84
C LYS A 128 15.16 -4.45 -12.77
N GLY A 129 14.87 -4.79 -11.51
CA GLY A 129 15.79 -4.70 -10.38
C GLY A 129 15.86 -3.31 -9.72
N VAL A 130 15.04 -2.34 -10.16
CA VAL A 130 15.03 -1.01 -9.57
C VAL A 130 14.38 -1.09 -8.18
N ALA A 131 15.09 -0.61 -7.17
CA ALA A 131 14.62 -0.63 -5.79
C ALA A 131 13.93 0.68 -5.39
N TYR A 132 12.88 0.55 -4.57
CA TYR A 132 12.04 1.63 -4.08
C TYR A 132 11.97 1.60 -2.55
N ARG A 133 11.94 2.78 -1.93
CA ARG A 133 11.60 2.98 -0.52
C ARG A 133 10.14 3.39 -0.43
N VAL A 134 9.35 2.71 0.40
CA VAL A 134 7.90 3.01 0.57
C VAL A 134 7.67 3.67 1.93
N VAL A 135 6.80 4.69 1.99
CA VAL A 135 6.34 5.35 3.22
C VAL A 135 4.87 5.76 3.11
N PHE A 136 4.10 5.65 4.20
CA PHE A 136 2.70 6.09 4.29
C PHE A 136 2.26 6.30 5.75
#